data_AF-T1H5M3-F1
#
_entry.id   AF-T1H5M3-F1
#
_cell.length_a   1.000
_cell.length_b   1.000
_cell.length_c   1.000
_cell.angle_alpha   90.00
_cell.angle_beta   90.00
_cell.angle_gamma   90.00
#
_symmetry.space_group_name_H-M   'P 1'
#
loop_
_entity.id
_entity.type
_entity.pdbx_description
1 polymer ?
#
loop_
_entity_poly.entity_id
_entity_poly.type
_entity_poly.pdbx_seq_one_letter_code
_entity_poly.pdbx_strand_id
1 'polypeptide(L)' 'EEALKLANDTRRGLAGYFFSEDMRQVFRVAKKLEVGMIGVNEGLISTAEAPFGGVKESGIGREGSHQGIDEYVDVKY' A
#
# COMPACT_ATOMS: atom_id res chain seq x y z
N GLU A 1 -8.45 17.06 4.91
CA GLU A 1 -6.99 16.99 5.15
C GLU A 1 -6.67 16.33 6.48
N GLU A 2 -7.42 16.63 7.55
CA GLU A 2 -7.28 16.02 8.87
C GLU A 2 -7.22 14.48 8.88
N ALA A 3 -8.13 13.80 8.18
CA ALA A 3 -8.13 12.34 8.11
C ALA A 3 -6.82 11.75 7.57
N LEU A 4 -6.21 12.40 6.56
CA LEU A 4 -4.90 11.98 6.02
C LEU A 4 -3.79 12.19 7.05
N LYS A 5 -3.81 13.33 7.76
CA LYS A 5 -2.83 13.64 8.79
C LYS A 5 -2.87 12.59 9.91
N LEU A 6 -4.08 12.27 10.41
CA LEU A 6 -4.26 11.25 11.44
C LEU A 6 -3.88 9.86 10.95
N ALA A 7 -4.25 9.50 9.72
CA ALA A 7 -3.91 8.19 9.15
C ALA A 7 -2.40 8.00 8.96
N ASN A 8 -1.67 9.07 8.64
CA ASN A 8 -0.22 9.02 8.44
C ASN A 8 0.59 9.19 9.74
N ASP A 9 -0.03 9.67 10.84
CA ASP A 9 0.60 9.88 12.15
C ASP A 9 0.78 8.56 12.92
N THR A 10 1.50 7.64 12.28
CA THR A 10 1.84 6.32 12.81
C THR A 10 3.15 5.85 12.19
N ARG A 11 3.88 5.01 12.94
CA ARG A 11 5.09 4.34 12.47
C ARG A 11 4.79 3.14 11.57
N ARG A 12 3.53 2.75 11.46
CA ARG A 12 3.06 1.62 10.64
C ARG A 12 2.54 2.11 9.29
N GLY A 13 2.64 1.28 8.27
CA GLY A 13 2.23 1.61 6.91
C GLY A 13 2.01 0.37 6.05
N LEU A 14 1.23 -0.60 6.53
CA LEU A 14 0.98 -1.85 5.79
C LEU A 14 -0.14 -1.67 4.75
N ALA A 15 -1.39 -1.60 5.22
CA ALA A 15 -2.57 -1.45 4.38
C ALA A 15 -3.43 -0.28 4.88
N GLY A 16 -4.09 0.40 3.95
CA GLY A 16 -5.07 1.45 4.24
C GLY A 16 -6.32 1.30 3.38
N TYR A 17 -7.47 1.68 3.92
CA TYR A 17 -8.76 1.54 3.24
C TYR A 17 -9.52 2.86 3.36
N PHE A 18 -10.20 3.26 2.30
CA PHE A 18 -11.13 4.38 2.36
C PHE A 18 -12.25 4.24 1.33
N PHE A 19 -13.36 4.89 1.64
CA PHE A 19 -14.55 4.93 0.79
C PHE A 19 -14.79 6.35 0.31
N SER A 20 -15.04 6.51 -0.98
CA SER A 20 -15.35 7.79 -1.60
C SER A 20 -15.98 7.59 -2.97
N GLU A 21 -16.98 8.41 -3.29
CA GLU A 21 -17.56 8.50 -4.64
C GLU A 21 -16.88 9.59 -5.49
N ASP A 22 -16.09 10.48 -4.89
CA ASP A 22 -15.36 11.54 -5.59
C ASP A 22 -14.01 11.01 -6.10
N MET A 23 -13.92 10.78 -7.41
CA MET A 23 -12.68 10.33 -8.06
C MET A 23 -11.49 11.27 -7.82
N ARG A 24 -11.70 12.58 -7.66
CA ARG A 24 -10.60 13.50 -7.36
C ARG A 24 -10.09 13.28 -5.93
N GLN A 25 -10.98 12.99 -5.00
CA GLN A 25 -10.61 12.59 -3.65
C GLN A 25 -9.89 11.24 -3.65
N VAL A 26 -10.36 10.25 -4.41
CA VAL A 26 -9.71 8.93 -4.54
C VAL A 26 -8.26 9.08 -4.94
N PHE A 27 -7.96 9.74 -6.06
CA PHE A 27 -6.58 9.91 -6.50
C PHE A 27 -5.73 10.74 -5.52
N ARG A 28 -6.32 11.77 -4.90
CA ARG A 28 -5.62 12.61 -3.93
C ARG A 28 -5.25 11.85 -2.66
N VAL A 29 -6.17 11.04 -2.13
CA VAL A 29 -5.95 10.25 -0.91
C VAL A 29 -5.01 9.10 -1.20
N ALA A 30 -5.24 8.35 -2.30
CA ALA A 30 -4.41 7.21 -2.65
C ALA A 30 -2.92 7.59 -2.86
N LYS A 31 -2.64 8.79 -3.39
CA LYS A 31 -1.25 9.28 -3.53
C LYS A 31 -0.60 9.76 -2.24
N LYS A 32 -1.40 10.17 -1.24
CA LYS A 32 -0.90 10.81 -0.01
C LYS A 32 -0.91 9.87 1.20
N LEU A 33 -1.65 8.77 1.14
CA LEU A 33 -1.71 7.81 2.23
C LEU A 33 -0.40 7.02 2.29
N GLU A 34 0.24 7.03 3.45
CA GLU A 34 1.57 6.43 3.66
C GLU A 34 1.47 4.96 4.05
N VAL A 35 0.98 4.14 3.12
CA VAL A 35 0.83 2.69 3.26
C VAL A 35 1.34 1.97 2.02
N GLY A 36 1.72 0.70 2.16
CA GLY A 36 2.18 -0.10 1.03
C GLY A 36 1.07 -0.59 0.11
N MET A 37 -0.16 -0.70 0.61
CA MET A 37 -1.34 -1.18 -0.14
C MET A 37 -2.60 -0.38 0.22
N ILE A 38 -3.47 -0.14 -0.77
CA ILE A 38 -4.65 0.71 -0.61
C ILE A 38 -5.89 0.01 -1.20
N GLY A 39 -6.94 -0.12 -0.39
CA GLY A 39 -8.28 -0.48 -0.85
C GLY A 39 -9.17 0.75 -1.01
N VAL A 40 -9.74 0.93 -2.19
CA VAL A 40 -10.69 2.00 -2.49
C VAL A 40 -12.06 1.39 -2.73
N ASN A 41 -13.04 1.72 -1.89
CA ASN A 41 -14.39 1.18 -1.96
C ASN A 41 -14.47 -0.37 -1.87
N GLU A 42 -13.45 -1.00 -1.31
CA GLU A 42 -13.33 -2.45 -1.14
C GLU A 42 -12.61 -2.73 0.18
N GLY A 43 -13.08 -3.73 0.93
CA GLY A 43 -12.50 -4.16 2.21
C GLY A 43 -11.56 -5.37 2.08
N LEU A 44 -11.63 -6.09 0.96
CA LEU A 44 -10.81 -7.27 0.66
C LEU A 44 -9.97 -7.04 -0.59
N ILE A 45 -8.68 -6.79 -0.41
CA ILE A 45 -7.73 -6.50 -1.50
C ILE A 45 -6.71 -7.62 -1.75
N SER A 46 -6.87 -8.76 -1.08
CA SER A 46 -5.94 -9.88 -1.17
C SER A 46 -5.99 -10.50 -2.56
N THR A 47 -4.85 -10.49 -3.26
CA THR A 47 -4.69 -11.20 -4.53
C THR A 47 -3.23 -11.57 -4.77
N ALA A 48 -2.98 -12.66 -5.50
CA ALA A 48 -1.62 -13.20 -5.69
C ALA A 48 -0.83 -12.41 -6.74
N GLU A 49 -1.51 -11.78 -7.70
CA GLU A 49 -0.88 -11.02 -8.79
C GLU A 49 -0.45 -9.58 -8.43
N ALA A 50 -0.83 -9.08 -7.25
CA ALA A 50 -0.47 -7.73 -6.79
C ALA A 50 0.60 -7.80 -5.70
N PRO A 51 1.56 -6.85 -5.66
CA PRO A 51 2.62 -6.86 -4.68
C PRO A 51 2.07 -6.54 -3.28
N PHE A 52 2.33 -7.43 -2.33
CA PHE A 52 1.95 -7.29 -0.92
C PHE A 52 3.15 -6.86 -0.10
N GLY A 53 3.01 -5.82 0.72
CA GLY A 53 4.05 -5.40 1.65
C GLY A 53 3.87 -3.97 2.14
N GLY A 54 4.58 -3.62 3.22
CA GLY A 54 4.41 -2.35 3.91
C GLY A 54 5.49 -1.31 3.64
N VAL A 55 5.35 -0.16 4.29
CA VAL A 55 6.39 0.88 4.40
C VAL A 55 6.64 1.21 5.88
N LYS A 56 7.65 2.04 6.17
CA LYS A 56 8.05 2.40 7.56
C LYS A 56 8.44 1.15 8.36
N GLU A 57 8.01 1.05 9.61
CA GLU A 57 8.25 -0.13 10.46
C GLU A 57 7.34 -1.31 10.12
N SER A 58 6.56 -1.25 9.03
CA SER A 58 5.74 -2.38 8.58
C SER A 58 6.46 -3.36 7.67
N GLY A 59 7.71 -3.07 7.27
CA GLY A 59 8.54 -4.01 6.53
C GLY A 59 9.33 -3.37 5.39
N ILE A 60 10.20 -4.18 4.80
CA ILE A 60 10.99 -3.89 3.61
C ILE A 60 10.71 -5.02 2.60
N GLY A 61 10.72 -4.70 1.31
CA GLY A 61 10.46 -5.66 0.25
C GLY A 61 8.98 -5.85 -0.08
N ARG A 62 8.71 -6.74 -1.04
CA ARG A 62 7.35 -7.10 -1.47
C ARG A 62 7.25 -8.60 -1.74
N GLU A 63 6.11 -9.18 -1.41
CA GLU A 63 5.76 -10.57 -1.71
C GLU A 63 4.63 -10.63 -2.74
N GLY A 64 4.49 -11.76 -3.44
CA GLY A 64 3.50 -11.92 -4.50
C GLY A 64 3.82 -11.09 -5.75
N SER A 65 2.93 -11.12 -6.74
CA SER A 65 3.16 -10.57 -8.08
C SER A 65 4.47 -11.06 -8.71
N HIS A 66 4.91 -10.37 -9.75
CA HIS A 66 6.21 -10.55 -10.36
C HIS A 66 7.36 -10.03 -9.49
N GLN A 67 7.15 -9.00 -8.66
CA GLN A 67 8.22 -8.47 -7.79
C GLN A 67 8.60 -9.42 -6.66
N GLY A 68 7.70 -10.33 -6.26
CA GLY A 68 7.96 -11.23 -5.14
C GLY A 68 9.17 -12.16 -5.36
N ILE A 69 9.51 -12.48 -6.62
CA ILE A 69 10.69 -13.30 -6.90
C ILE A 69 12.00 -12.54 -6.66
N ASP A 70 11.97 -11.21 -6.76
CA ASP A 70 13.17 -10.36 -6.68
C ASP A 70 13.81 -10.41 -5.29
N GLU A 71 13.04 -10.74 -4.25
CA GLU A 71 13.54 -10.91 -2.88
C GLU A 71 14.33 -12.23 -2.67
N TYR A 72 14.30 -13.14 -3.65
CA TYR A 72 14.91 -14.48 -3.56
C TYR A 72 15.98 -14.74 -4.63
N VAL A 73 16.33 -13.73 -5.43
CA VAL A 73 17.31 -13.87 -6.51
C VAL A 73 18.44 -12.84 -6.37
N ASP A 74 19.63 -13.23 -6.79
CA ASP A 74 20.79 -12.35 -6.83
C ASP A 74 21.08 -11.91 -8.27
N VAL A 75 21.31 -10.61 -8.46
CA VAL A 75 21.75 -10.06 -9.76
C VAL A 75 23.25 -10.28 -9.91
N LYS A 76 23.65 -10.98 -10.98
CA LYS A 76 25.05 -11.25 -11.31
C LYS A 76 25.39 -10.73 -12.70
N TYR A 77 26.46 -9.94 -12.80
CA TYR A 77 27.02 -9.42 -14.06
C TYR A 77 27.78 -10.51 -14.84
#